data_AF-A0A349ZRC1-F1
#
_entry.id   AF-A0A349ZRC1-F1
#
_cell.length_a   1.000
_cell.length_b   1.000
_cell.length_c   1.000
_cell.angle_alpha   90.00
_cell.angle_beta   90.00
_cell.angle_gamma   90.00
#
_symmetry.space_group_name_H-M   'P 1'
#
loop_
_entity.id
_entity.type
_entity.pdbx_description
1 polymer ?
#
loop_
_entity_poly.entity_id
_entity_poly.type
_entity_poly.pdbx_seq_one_letter_code
_entity_poly.pdbx_strand_id
1 'polypeptide(L)'
;MGLFSWMFADRNNVENLRIGMEAHIPCPDGSVVYTSRYDGYGHFGGYDIYELAADWNREYLSKNPDYVIPSRKAAAKPGKPFKIRISDFIWYPLYADLSIDRQEMVERMRKEKGVDWFEYRQIGIDIACYDEDNEALPFPIKICRDPGSKYSGLPASKGDPEQGYPIYKQ
;
A
#
# COMPACT_ATOMS: atom_id res chain seq x y z
N MET A 1 -6.07 15.29 -4.37
CA MET A 1 -5.28 14.32 -3.58
C MET A 1 -3.82 14.64 -3.82
N GLY A 2 -2.98 14.59 -2.78
CA GLY A 2 -1.53 14.79 -2.92
C GLY A 2 -0.86 13.65 -3.68
N LEU A 3 0.43 13.80 -3.97
CA LEU A 3 1.27 12.74 -4.52
C LEU A 3 1.48 11.66 -3.46
N PHE A 4 1.48 10.38 -3.86
CA PHE A 4 2.06 9.35 -3.02
C PHE A 4 3.57 9.44 -3.22
N SER A 5 4.35 9.56 -2.16
CA SER A 5 5.80 9.53 -2.26
C SER A 5 6.36 8.88 -1.01
N TRP A 6 7.53 8.29 -1.14
CA TRP A 6 8.13 7.42 -0.15
C TRP A 6 9.60 7.75 0.05
N MET A 7 10.11 7.36 1.20
CA MET A 7 11.52 7.30 1.49
C MET A 7 12.08 5.93 1.06
N PHE A 8 13.34 5.93 0.59
CA PHE A 8 14.04 4.69 0.26
C PHE A 8 14.39 3.90 1.53
N ALA A 9 13.90 2.67 1.62
CA ALA A 9 14.11 1.76 2.75
C ALA A 9 15.60 1.39 2.91
N ASP A 10 16.30 1.14 1.80
CA ASP A 10 17.73 0.82 1.78
C ASP A 10 18.65 2.03 2.02
N ARG A 11 18.08 3.23 2.09
CA ARG A 11 18.74 4.46 2.53
C ARG A 11 18.29 4.86 3.94
N ASN A 12 17.90 3.91 4.78
CA ASN A 12 17.44 4.14 6.15
C ASN A 12 16.30 5.16 6.26
N ASN A 13 15.47 5.28 5.22
CA ASN A 13 14.41 6.27 5.12
C ASN A 13 14.89 7.74 5.25
N VAL A 14 16.11 8.08 4.79
CA VAL A 14 16.62 9.47 4.79
C VAL A 14 16.65 10.15 3.41
N GLU A 15 16.53 9.37 2.32
CA GLU A 15 16.43 9.88 0.95
C GLU A 15 15.02 9.67 0.41
N ASN A 16 14.41 10.72 -0.17
CA ASN A 16 13.09 10.63 -0.77
C ASN A 16 13.14 10.15 -2.23
N LEU A 17 12.17 9.32 -2.60
CA LEU A 17 11.86 8.96 -3.98
C LEU A 17 11.07 10.09 -4.64
N ARG A 18 11.74 10.85 -5.51
CA ARG A 18 11.14 11.96 -6.25
C ARG A 18 10.55 11.49 -7.57
N ILE A 19 9.57 12.25 -8.06
CA ILE A 19 9.04 12.03 -9.41
C ILE A 19 10.19 12.07 -10.42
N GLY A 20 10.19 11.11 -11.32
CA GLY A 20 11.20 10.98 -12.37
C GLY A 20 12.41 10.12 -11.99
N MET A 21 12.56 9.73 -10.72
CA MET A 21 13.64 8.86 -10.28
C MET A 21 13.37 7.40 -10.59
N GLU A 22 14.44 6.63 -10.69
CA GLU A 22 14.39 5.17 -10.72
C GLU A 22 14.13 4.60 -9.33
N ALA A 23 13.52 3.42 -9.28
CA ALA A 23 13.24 2.70 -8.05
C ALA A 23 13.16 1.19 -8.28
N HIS A 24 13.46 0.44 -7.22
CA HIS A 24 13.37 -1.02 -7.15
C HIS A 24 12.46 -1.43 -6.00
N ILE A 25 11.51 -2.32 -6.26
CA ILE A 25 10.62 -2.89 -5.24
C ILE A 25 11.03 -4.34 -5.05
N PRO A 26 11.80 -4.68 -4.01
CA PRO A 26 11.98 -6.09 -3.65
C PRO A 26 10.64 -6.63 -3.16
N CYS A 27 10.25 -7.80 -3.64
CA CYS A 27 9.01 -8.48 -3.26
C CYS A 27 9.28 -9.56 -2.22
N PRO A 28 8.27 -9.96 -1.41
CA PRO A 28 8.39 -11.04 -0.44
C PRO A 28 8.82 -12.40 -1.04
N ASP A 29 8.46 -12.66 -2.29
CA ASP A 29 8.80 -13.88 -3.03
C ASP A 29 10.24 -13.89 -3.61
N GLY A 30 10.99 -12.80 -3.42
CA GLY A 30 12.35 -12.63 -3.92
C GLY A 30 12.44 -12.03 -5.33
N SER A 31 11.31 -11.77 -6.00
CA SER A 31 11.29 -10.98 -7.23
C SER A 31 11.60 -9.50 -6.96
N VAL A 32 11.95 -8.76 -8.02
CA VAL A 32 12.20 -7.32 -7.93
C VAL A 32 11.49 -6.61 -9.08
N VAL A 33 10.65 -5.64 -8.76
CA VAL A 33 10.02 -4.75 -9.75
C VAL A 33 10.90 -3.52 -9.96
N TYR A 34 11.28 -3.25 -11.20
CA TYR A 34 12.06 -2.07 -11.57
C TYR A 34 11.19 -1.00 -12.22
N THR A 35 11.46 0.26 -11.88
CA THR A 35 10.86 1.43 -12.50
C THR A 35 11.94 2.40 -12.88
N SER A 36 12.02 2.77 -14.16
CA SER A 36 12.99 3.76 -14.65
C SER A 36 12.57 5.19 -14.37
N ARG A 37 11.26 5.44 -14.22
CA ARG A 37 10.71 6.79 -14.01
C ARG A 37 9.46 6.73 -13.14
N TYR A 38 9.61 7.02 -11.86
CA TYR A 38 8.51 7.06 -10.91
C TYR A 38 7.57 8.23 -11.19
N ASP A 39 6.26 8.01 -11.09
CA ASP A 39 5.22 8.97 -11.49
C ASP A 39 4.55 9.73 -10.33
N GLY A 40 4.84 9.36 -9.09
CA GLY A 40 4.23 9.98 -7.91
C GLY A 40 2.88 9.38 -7.47
N TYR A 41 2.44 8.27 -8.07
CA TYR A 41 1.12 7.69 -7.78
C TYR A 41 1.16 6.22 -7.32
N GLY A 42 2.37 5.68 -7.14
CA GLY A 42 2.55 4.30 -6.67
C GLY A 42 2.60 3.28 -7.79
N HIS A 43 2.80 3.72 -9.03
CA HIS A 43 2.98 2.81 -10.14
C HIS A 43 4.47 2.50 -10.32
N PHE A 44 4.80 1.20 -10.27
CA PHE A 44 6.14 0.69 -10.43
C PHE A 44 6.17 -0.47 -11.42
N GLY A 45 6.94 -0.35 -12.51
CA GLY A 45 7.16 -1.45 -13.46
C GLY A 45 5.88 -2.08 -14.03
N GLY A 46 4.79 -1.32 -14.15
CA GLY A 46 3.49 -1.81 -14.60
C GLY A 46 2.56 -2.32 -13.50
N TYR A 47 3.00 -2.31 -12.24
CA TYR A 47 2.22 -2.69 -11.06
C TYR A 47 1.82 -1.47 -10.24
N ASP A 48 0.69 -1.55 -9.52
CA ASP A 48 0.35 -0.61 -8.46
C ASP A 48 0.82 -1.20 -7.11
N ILE A 49 1.64 -0.44 -6.38
CA ILE A 49 2.24 -0.90 -5.12
C ILE A 49 1.20 -1.18 -4.02
N TYR A 50 0.07 -0.48 -4.03
CA TYR A 50 -0.99 -0.72 -3.07
C TYR A 50 -1.78 -1.98 -3.40
N GLU A 51 -1.95 -2.29 -4.68
CA GLU A 51 -2.51 -3.59 -5.08
C GLU A 51 -1.58 -4.74 -4.68
N LEU A 52 -0.27 -4.57 -4.87
CA LEU A 52 0.72 -5.53 -4.40
C LEU A 52 0.69 -5.69 -2.87
N ALA A 53 0.62 -4.60 -2.12
CA ALA A 53 0.50 -4.65 -0.66
C ALA A 53 -0.76 -5.38 -0.20
N ALA A 54 -1.89 -5.17 -0.90
CA ALA A 54 -3.13 -5.90 -0.63
C ALA A 54 -2.96 -7.40 -0.91
N ASP A 55 -2.29 -7.78 -2.00
CA ASP A 55 -2.06 -9.19 -2.33
C ASP A 55 -1.11 -9.87 -1.33
N TRP A 56 0.03 -9.25 -1.03
CA TRP A 56 1.03 -9.82 -0.12
C TRP A 56 0.45 -10.12 1.25
N ASN A 57 -0.45 -9.27 1.75
CA ASN A 57 -1.02 -9.40 3.08
C ASN A 57 -2.36 -10.15 3.14
N ARG A 58 -2.93 -10.56 1.99
CA ARG A 58 -4.29 -11.13 1.91
C ARG A 58 -4.46 -12.39 2.74
N GLU A 59 -3.53 -13.33 2.66
CA GLU A 59 -3.62 -14.59 3.40
C GLU A 59 -3.52 -14.39 4.91
N TYR A 60 -2.66 -13.47 5.36
CA TYR A 60 -2.56 -13.15 6.78
C TYR A 60 -3.85 -12.47 7.27
N LEU A 61 -4.30 -11.44 6.56
CA LEU A 61 -5.43 -10.63 6.98
C LEU A 61 -6.76 -11.41 6.94
N SER A 62 -6.94 -12.38 6.03
CA SER A 62 -8.13 -13.24 6.01
C SER A 62 -8.24 -14.14 7.26
N LYS A 63 -7.10 -14.49 7.86
CA LYS A 63 -7.02 -15.28 9.10
C LYS A 63 -7.08 -14.43 10.36
N ASN A 64 -7.00 -13.10 10.23
CA ASN A 64 -6.93 -12.15 11.35
C ASN A 64 -8.05 -11.06 11.23
N PRO A 65 -9.33 -11.44 11.34
CA PRO A 65 -10.45 -10.49 11.18
C PRO A 65 -10.47 -9.35 12.20
N ASP A 66 -9.86 -9.54 13.38
CA ASP A 66 -9.77 -8.53 14.42
C ASP A 66 -8.58 -7.57 14.24
N TYR A 67 -7.77 -7.72 13.18
CA TYR A 67 -6.67 -6.80 12.87
C TYR A 67 -7.21 -5.38 12.68
N VAL A 68 -6.56 -4.39 13.29
CA VAL A 68 -7.08 -3.01 13.36
C VAL A 68 -6.33 -2.11 12.40
N ILE A 69 -7.06 -1.46 11.49
CA ILE A 69 -6.51 -0.55 10.47
C ILE A 69 -7.23 0.81 10.47
N PRO A 70 -6.59 1.86 9.91
CA PRO A 70 -7.20 3.17 9.74
C PRO A 70 -8.45 3.15 8.88
N SER A 71 -9.45 3.94 9.27
CA SER A 71 -10.66 4.18 8.48
C SER A 71 -10.93 5.69 8.41
N ARG A 72 -10.55 6.30 7.29
CA ARG A 72 -10.86 7.73 7.03
C ARG A 72 -12.37 8.01 7.06
N LYS A 73 -13.18 7.04 6.62
CA LYS A 73 -14.65 7.13 6.67
C LYS A 73 -15.19 7.09 8.10
N ALA A 74 -14.59 6.30 9.00
CA ALA A 74 -14.93 6.34 10.41
C ALA A 74 -14.50 7.67 11.04
N ALA A 75 -13.27 8.12 10.75
CA ALA A 75 -12.70 9.38 11.22
C ALA A 75 -13.51 10.62 10.84
N ALA A 76 -14.18 10.60 9.69
CA ALA A 76 -15.03 11.69 9.23
C ALA A 76 -16.32 11.87 10.07
N LYS A 77 -16.64 10.91 10.95
CA LYS A 77 -17.83 10.96 11.81
C LYS A 77 -17.44 11.41 13.23
N PRO A 78 -18.12 12.42 13.81
CA PRO A 78 -17.86 12.86 15.17
C PRO A 78 -17.92 11.70 16.19
N GLY A 79 -16.90 11.61 17.04
CA GLY A 79 -16.84 10.62 18.13
C GLY A 79 -16.56 9.17 17.71
N LYS A 80 -16.23 8.91 16.44
CA LYS A 80 -15.83 7.57 15.99
C LYS A 80 -14.30 7.38 16.05
N PRO A 81 -13.82 6.17 16.36
CA PRO A 81 -12.39 5.90 16.38
C PRO A 81 -11.81 5.97 14.96
N PHE A 82 -10.57 6.45 14.85
CA PHE A 82 -9.83 6.50 13.59
C PHE A 82 -9.50 5.11 13.05
N LYS A 83 -9.23 4.14 13.93
CA LYS A 83 -8.96 2.76 13.55
C LYS A 83 -10.12 1.84 13.94
N ILE A 84 -10.45 0.90 13.05
CA ILE A 84 -11.51 -0.12 13.23
C ILE A 84 -10.98 -1.49 12.81
N ARG A 85 -11.72 -2.57 13.11
CA ARG A 85 -11.31 -3.91 12.68
C ARG A 85 -11.42 -4.03 11.18
N ILE A 86 -10.52 -4.77 10.56
CA ILE A 86 -10.56 -5.04 9.13
C ILE A 86 -11.87 -5.73 8.74
N SER A 87 -12.43 -6.58 9.61
CA SER A 87 -13.74 -7.21 9.40
C SER A 87 -14.91 -6.23 9.29
N ASP A 88 -14.76 -5.00 9.76
CA ASP A 88 -15.80 -3.97 9.69
C ASP A 88 -15.81 -3.23 8.35
N PHE A 89 -14.83 -3.47 7.47
CA PHE A 89 -14.78 -2.88 6.14
C PHE A 89 -15.71 -3.61 5.17
N ILE A 90 -16.40 -2.83 4.34
CA ILE A 90 -17.38 -3.36 3.38
C ILE A 90 -16.77 -4.34 2.37
N TRP A 91 -15.48 -4.20 2.06
CA TRP A 91 -14.75 -5.05 1.12
C TRP A 91 -14.23 -6.34 1.76
N TYR A 92 -14.19 -6.43 3.10
CA TYR A 92 -13.53 -7.53 3.80
C TYR A 92 -14.09 -8.91 3.49
N PRO A 93 -15.42 -9.14 3.44
CA PRO A 93 -15.94 -10.48 3.17
C PRO A 93 -15.45 -11.08 1.84
N LEU A 94 -15.30 -10.25 0.81
CA LEU A 94 -14.77 -10.69 -0.49
C LEU A 94 -13.23 -10.78 -0.48
N TYR A 95 -12.56 -9.87 0.22
CA TYR A 95 -11.10 -9.91 0.36
C TYR A 95 -10.63 -11.16 1.13
N ALA A 96 -11.33 -11.53 2.20
CA ALA A 96 -11.00 -12.66 3.05
C ALA A 96 -11.34 -14.01 2.40
N ASP A 97 -12.21 -14.03 1.39
CA ASP A 97 -12.51 -15.23 0.62
C ASP A 97 -11.35 -15.54 -0.33
N LEU A 98 -10.46 -16.43 0.10
CA LEU A 98 -9.28 -16.84 -0.69
C LEU A 98 -9.64 -17.73 -1.89
N SER A 99 -10.91 -18.12 -2.07
CA SER A 99 -11.35 -18.92 -3.21
C SER A 99 -11.59 -18.09 -4.48
N ILE A 100 -11.72 -16.77 -4.34
CA ILE A 100 -11.91 -15.85 -5.47
C ILE A 100 -10.65 -15.04 -5.75
N ASP A 101 -10.41 -14.74 -7.03
CA ASP A 101 -9.31 -13.88 -7.42
C ASP A 101 -9.67 -12.38 -7.32
N ARG A 102 -8.68 -11.55 -7.65
CA ARG A 102 -8.79 -10.08 -7.64
C ARG A 102 -9.90 -9.58 -8.58
N GLN A 103 -10.00 -10.15 -9.78
CA GLN A 103 -10.93 -9.69 -10.81
C GLN A 103 -12.36 -9.99 -10.38
N GLU A 104 -12.61 -11.20 -9.91
CA GLU A 104 -13.91 -11.61 -9.41
C GLU A 104 -14.33 -10.80 -8.18
N MET A 105 -13.40 -10.54 -7.25
CA MET A 105 -13.67 -9.67 -6.10
C MET A 105 -14.15 -8.27 -6.54
N VAL A 106 -13.44 -7.62 -7.47
CA VAL A 106 -13.79 -6.28 -7.95
C VAL A 106 -15.15 -6.27 -8.65
N GLU A 107 -15.43 -7.29 -9.48
CA GLU A 107 -16.72 -7.41 -10.17
C GLU A 107 -17.87 -7.60 -9.18
N ARG A 108 -17.72 -8.48 -8.18
CA ARG A 108 -18.73 -8.69 -7.13
C ARG A 108 -18.95 -7.44 -6.28
N MET A 109 -17.88 -6.70 -5.93
CA MET A 109 -17.99 -5.44 -5.19
C MET A 109 -18.84 -4.40 -5.94
N ARG A 110 -18.63 -4.26 -7.25
CA ARG A 110 -19.40 -3.34 -8.10
C ARG A 110 -20.87 -3.78 -8.18
N LYS A 111 -21.12 -5.07 -8.43
CA LYS A 111 -22.47 -5.61 -8.67
C LYS A 111 -23.34 -5.74 -7.41
N GLU A 112 -22.83 -6.35 -6.35
CA GLU A 112 -23.64 -6.75 -5.18
C GLU A 112 -23.78 -5.66 -4.13
N LYS A 113 -22.75 -4.82 -4.00
CA LYS A 113 -22.68 -3.81 -2.93
C LYS A 113 -22.99 -2.40 -3.43
N GLY A 114 -23.25 -2.23 -4.73
CA GLY A 114 -23.54 -0.94 -5.35
C GLY A 114 -22.39 0.05 -5.25
N VAL A 115 -21.15 -0.46 -5.27
CA VAL A 115 -19.93 0.37 -5.12
C VAL A 115 -19.26 0.53 -6.48
N ASP A 116 -19.82 1.40 -7.31
CA ASP A 116 -19.35 1.62 -8.69
C ASP A 116 -17.93 2.20 -8.78
N TRP A 117 -17.47 2.85 -7.72
CA TRP A 117 -16.15 3.50 -7.64
C TRP A 117 -15.07 2.62 -7.03
N PHE A 118 -15.37 1.37 -6.65
CA PHE A 118 -14.39 0.53 -5.96
C PHE A 118 -13.24 0.11 -6.90
N GLU A 119 -12.02 0.35 -6.43
CA GLU A 119 -10.76 -0.10 -7.03
C GLU A 119 -10.00 -0.93 -6.02
N TYR A 120 -9.36 -2.02 -6.48
CA TYR A 120 -8.65 -2.94 -5.59
C TYR A 120 -7.52 -2.25 -4.80
N ARG A 121 -6.84 -1.26 -5.41
CA ARG A 121 -5.83 -0.42 -4.74
C ARG A 121 -6.31 0.24 -3.45
N GLN A 122 -7.62 0.48 -3.30
CA GLN A 122 -8.18 1.09 -2.10
C GLN A 122 -7.92 0.23 -0.85
N ILE A 123 -7.90 -1.10 -0.99
CA ILE A 123 -7.58 -2.01 0.10
C ILE A 123 -6.14 -1.76 0.57
N GLY A 124 -5.20 -1.70 -0.36
CA GLY A 124 -3.79 -1.41 -0.06
C GLY A 124 -3.61 -0.05 0.62
N ILE A 125 -4.34 0.97 0.17
CA ILE A 125 -4.33 2.29 0.81
C ILE A 125 -4.92 2.21 2.22
N ASP A 126 -6.00 1.46 2.44
CA ASP A 126 -6.61 1.30 3.76
C ASP A 126 -5.65 0.63 4.76
N ILE A 127 -4.81 -0.32 4.31
CA ILE A 127 -3.92 -1.10 5.19
C ILE A 127 -2.50 -0.50 5.34
N ALA A 128 -1.98 0.23 4.35
CA ALA A 128 -0.55 0.59 4.28
C ALA A 128 -0.26 2.08 4.04
N CYS A 129 -1.26 2.97 4.02
CA CYS A 129 -1.02 4.38 3.66
C CYS A 129 -0.24 5.18 4.72
N TYR A 130 -0.26 4.78 5.98
CA TYR A 130 0.44 5.48 7.07
C TYR A 130 1.64 4.67 7.52
N ASP A 131 2.71 5.34 7.97
CA ASP A 131 3.99 4.71 8.31
C ASP A 131 3.83 3.57 9.32
N GLU A 132 3.12 3.80 10.42
CA GLU A 132 2.94 2.80 11.47
C GLU A 132 2.06 1.63 11.02
N ASP A 133 1.10 1.90 10.13
CA ASP A 133 0.21 0.87 9.60
C ASP A 133 0.90 0.03 8.53
N ASN A 134 1.71 0.66 7.67
CA ASN A 134 2.59 -0.04 6.74
C ASN A 134 3.57 -0.92 7.51
N GLU A 135 4.29 -0.37 8.49
CA GLU A 135 5.29 -1.09 9.28
C GLU A 135 4.71 -2.27 10.06
N ALA A 136 3.46 -2.18 10.52
CA ALA A 136 2.79 -3.24 11.27
C ALA A 136 2.40 -4.46 10.42
N LEU A 137 2.34 -4.33 9.09
CA LEU A 137 2.00 -5.43 8.20
C LEU A 137 3.10 -6.52 8.19
N PRO A 138 2.74 -7.79 8.03
CA PRO A 138 3.72 -8.86 7.80
C PRO A 138 4.57 -8.62 6.56
N PHE A 139 3.96 -8.05 5.53
CA PHE A 139 4.60 -7.72 4.26
C PHE A 139 4.44 -6.22 3.96
N PRO A 140 5.20 -5.36 4.63
CA PRO A 140 5.16 -3.92 4.40
C PRO A 140 5.69 -3.54 3.01
N ILE A 141 5.29 -2.38 2.52
CA ILE A 141 5.85 -1.77 1.31
C ILE A 141 7.31 -1.37 1.58
N LYS A 142 8.21 -1.77 0.68
CA LYS A 142 9.63 -1.44 0.72
C LYS A 142 10.09 -0.97 -0.66
N ILE A 143 10.69 0.20 -0.71
CA ILE A 143 11.15 0.84 -1.94
C ILE A 143 12.64 1.11 -1.81
N CYS A 144 13.42 0.70 -2.80
CA CYS A 144 14.86 0.70 -2.76
C CYS A 144 15.44 1.50 -3.93
N ARG A 145 16.62 2.06 -3.70
CA ARG A 145 17.44 2.65 -4.76
C ARG A 145 18.34 1.58 -5.39
N ASP A 146 18.89 0.69 -4.58
CA ASP A 146 19.82 -0.33 -5.02
C ASP A 146 19.08 -1.61 -5.50
N PRO A 147 19.40 -2.14 -6.69
CA PRO A 147 18.74 -3.34 -7.25
C PRO A 147 19.07 -4.63 -6.49
N GLY A 148 20.13 -4.65 -5.69
CA GLY A 148 20.56 -5.82 -4.91
C GLY A 148 19.91 -5.96 -3.53
N SER A 149 19.04 -5.01 -3.16
CA SER A 149 18.42 -4.95 -1.85
C SER A 149 17.43 -6.11 -1.65
N LYS A 150 17.58 -6.86 -0.56
CA LYS A 150 16.74 -8.04 -0.25
C LYS A 150 15.60 -7.69 0.69
N TYR A 151 14.39 -8.13 0.36
CA TYR A 151 13.18 -7.81 1.12
C TYR A 151 13.30 -8.02 2.62
N SER A 152 13.77 -9.19 3.07
CA SER A 152 13.79 -9.58 4.49
C SER A 152 14.74 -8.76 5.38
N GLY A 153 15.71 -8.04 4.80
CA GLY A 153 16.69 -7.25 5.54
C GLY A 153 16.39 -5.75 5.64
N LEU A 154 15.29 -5.30 5.05
CA LEU A 154 14.97 -3.88 4.89
C LEU A 154 13.86 -3.43 5.86
N PRO A 155 13.88 -2.19 6.35
CA PRO A 155 12.74 -1.61 7.04
C PRO A 155 11.57 -1.36 6.07
N ALA A 156 10.39 -1.07 6.61
CA ALA A 156 9.31 -0.50 5.81
C ALA A 156 9.73 0.87 5.23
N SER A 157 9.30 1.16 4.01
CA SER A 157 9.40 2.51 3.46
C SER A 157 8.43 3.44 4.17
N LYS A 158 8.92 4.62 4.56
CA LYS A 158 8.13 5.70 5.15
C LYS A 158 7.56 6.63 4.08
N GLY A 159 6.52 7.37 4.40
CA GLY A 159 6.01 8.45 3.58
C GLY A 159 7.04 9.57 3.42
N ASP A 160 7.12 10.15 2.23
CA ASP A 160 7.93 11.33 2.00
C ASP A 160 7.23 12.58 2.56
N PRO A 161 7.81 13.28 3.55
CA PRO A 161 7.27 14.55 4.04
C PRO A 161 7.24 15.64 2.97
N GLU A 162 8.08 15.55 1.93
CA GLU A 162 8.14 16.48 0.81
C GLU A 162 7.18 16.11 -0.33
N GLN A 163 6.43 15.01 -0.19
CA GLN A 163 5.44 14.54 -1.17
C GLN A 163 6.01 14.41 -2.59
N GLY A 164 7.28 14.04 -2.74
CA GLY A 164 7.93 13.83 -4.02
C GLY A 164 8.24 15.11 -4.81
N TYR A 165 7.98 16.29 -4.23
CA TYR A 165 8.32 17.56 -4.88
C TYR A 165 9.84 17.74 -4.94
N PRO A 166 10.39 18.20 -6.08
CA PRO A 166 11.78 18.62 -6.11
C PRO A 166 11.95 19.83 -5.18
N ILE A 167 12.81 19.72 -4.17
CA ILE A 167 13.26 20.89 -3.42
C ILE A 167 14.00 21.79 -4.42
N TYR A 168 13.36 22.87 -4.86
CA TYR A 168 14.09 23.98 -5.45
C TYR A 168 14.97 24.55 -4.33
N LYS A 169 16.27 24.24 -4.34
CA LYS A 169 17.22 24.97 -3.50
C LYS A 169 17.12 26.44 -3.90
N GLN A 170 16.66 27.29 -2.96
CA GLN A 170 16.84 28.73 -3.03
C GLN A 170 18.32 29.07 -2.90
#